data_AF-A0A7L3AUR3-F1
#
_entry.id   AF-A0A7L3AUR3-F1
#
_cell.length_a   1.000
_cell.length_b   1.000
_cell.length_c   1.000
_cell.angle_alpha   90.00
_cell.angle_beta   90.00
_cell.angle_gamma   90.00
#
_symmetry.space_group_name_H-M   'P 1'
#
loop_
_entity.id
_entity.type
_entity.pdbx_description
1 polymer ?
#
loop_
_entity_poly.entity_id
_entity_poly.type
_entity_poly.pdbx_seq_one_letter_code
_entity_poly.pdbx_strand_id
1 'polypeptide(L)'
;TVKQHVVRKFLGLISSHNIPVYLIDPLILGLVDKDIEQIRSSPDGPSPECKYFCAPRDFTTFALLDKTWKHEVGFFRTAEKMGFQWLKIMNKDPRLDGMDDLSGIEIPLHYIFKLASHAIHLVVFYERNGNYLWHGPLRLKQHMDRKFVPFRKLHFGRHPGAYEKPELLLVSIDDLKVQIPKNPSSFLKEMSYSRFLECRYREARAFFQLYPDDASLDAVDFRKKAKSLLHLAALTLNKLGVKFWLSSGTCLGWYRQCNVIPHSKDVDLGVFIRDYKADIIPAFQKAGLPLKHKFGKVEDSLELSFQGEDDVKLDIFFFYEEDDHIWNGGTQAKSGKKFKY
;
A
#
# COMPACT_ATOMS: atom_id res chain seq x y z
N THR A 1 -1.83 25.97 20.82
CA THR A 1 -0.46 25.53 21.23
C THR A 1 0.54 25.76 20.09
N VAL A 2 1.88 25.66 20.32
CA VAL A 2 2.90 25.79 19.25
C VAL A 2 2.61 24.85 18.06
N LYS A 3 2.25 23.59 18.33
CA LYS A 3 1.95 22.60 17.28
C LYS A 3 0.77 23.01 16.40
N GLN A 4 -0.36 23.35 17.02
CA GLN A 4 -1.56 23.82 16.30
C GLN A 4 -1.27 25.10 15.51
N HIS A 5 -0.45 26.02 16.05
CA HIS A 5 -0.03 27.23 15.33
C HIS A 5 0.80 26.90 14.07
N VAL A 6 1.74 25.96 14.17
CA VAL A 6 2.55 25.49 13.03
C VAL A 6 1.66 24.85 11.96
N VAL A 7 0.70 23.99 12.36
CA VAL A 7 -0.26 23.38 11.43
C VAL A 7 -1.13 24.45 10.77
N ARG A 8 -1.67 25.42 11.52
CA ARG A 8 -2.46 26.54 10.98
C ARG A 8 -1.69 27.33 9.94
N LYS A 9 -0.42 27.67 10.23
CA LYS A 9 0.47 28.35 9.28
C LYS A 9 0.69 27.52 8.02
N PHE A 10 0.95 26.21 8.16
CA PHE A 10 1.15 25.33 7.03
C PHE A 10 -0.11 25.20 6.15
N LEU A 11 -1.29 25.03 6.75
CA LEU A 11 -2.55 24.97 6.01
C LEU A 11 -2.85 26.30 5.29
N GLY A 12 -2.52 27.45 5.89
CA GLY A 12 -2.59 28.75 5.22
C GLY A 12 -1.64 28.88 4.03
N LEU A 13 -0.41 28.37 4.16
CA LEU A 13 0.55 28.30 3.06
C LEU A 13 0.02 27.44 1.90
N ILE A 14 -0.49 26.26 2.21
CA ILE A 14 -1.04 25.30 1.26
C ILE A 14 -2.29 25.88 0.55
N SER A 15 -3.19 26.50 1.31
CA SER A 15 -4.40 27.15 0.78
C SER A 15 -4.07 28.33 -0.13
N SER A 16 -3.06 29.16 0.20
CA SER A 16 -2.69 30.32 -0.63
C SER A 16 -2.12 29.93 -1.99
N HIS A 17 -1.70 28.67 -2.15
CA HIS A 17 -1.22 28.10 -3.42
C HIS A 17 -2.20 27.12 -4.06
N ASN A 18 -3.42 26.98 -3.52
CA ASN A 18 -4.45 26.04 -3.97
C ASN A 18 -3.96 24.59 -4.07
N ILE A 19 -3.12 24.17 -3.13
CA ILE A 19 -2.57 22.81 -3.09
C ILE A 19 -3.48 21.95 -2.22
N PRO A 20 -4.11 20.89 -2.73
CA PRO A 20 -4.90 20.00 -1.90
C PRO A 20 -3.99 19.05 -1.12
N VAL A 21 -4.18 19.01 0.20
CA VAL A 21 -3.54 18.04 1.10
C VAL A 21 -4.58 17.44 2.04
N TYR A 22 -4.36 16.21 2.46
CA TYR A 22 -5.21 15.54 3.44
C TYR A 22 -4.36 14.97 4.57
N LEU A 23 -4.91 14.98 5.77
CA LEU A 23 -4.23 14.55 6.98
C LEU A 23 -4.17 13.02 7.03
N ILE A 24 -2.97 12.48 7.24
CA ILE A 24 -2.68 11.04 7.35
C ILE A 24 -1.89 10.71 8.62
N ASP A 25 -1.83 11.64 9.56
CA ASP A 25 -1.14 11.46 10.84
C ASP A 25 -1.84 10.37 11.67
N PRO A 26 -1.17 9.24 11.98
CA PRO A 26 -1.82 8.12 12.64
C PRO A 26 -2.34 8.44 14.04
N LEU A 27 -1.64 9.31 14.77
CA LEU A 27 -2.02 9.69 16.13
C LEU A 27 -3.26 10.59 16.09
N ILE A 28 -3.27 11.59 15.20
CA ILE A 28 -4.46 12.44 15.08
C ILE A 28 -5.65 11.64 14.55
N LEU A 29 -5.45 10.85 13.49
CA LEU A 29 -6.54 10.05 12.93
C LEU A 29 -7.12 9.09 13.96
N GLY A 30 -6.29 8.49 14.83
CA GLY A 30 -6.76 7.64 15.91
C GLY A 30 -7.54 8.38 17.01
N LEU A 31 -7.29 9.67 17.22
CA LEU A 31 -8.12 10.50 18.10
C LEU A 31 -9.43 10.90 17.41
N VAL A 32 -9.34 11.38 16.16
CA VAL A 32 -10.49 11.77 15.34
C VAL A 32 -11.46 10.61 15.14
N ASP A 33 -10.97 9.38 14.96
CA ASP A 33 -11.80 8.19 14.80
C ASP A 33 -12.75 7.96 15.99
N LYS A 34 -12.28 8.23 17.22
CA LYS A 34 -13.08 8.11 18.45
C LYS A 34 -14.22 9.12 18.52
N ASP A 35 -14.02 10.28 17.88
CA ASP A 35 -14.92 11.42 17.94
C ASP A 35 -15.64 11.69 16.61
N ILE A 36 -15.51 10.79 15.62
CA ILE A 36 -15.86 11.07 14.22
C ILE A 36 -17.34 11.40 14.04
N GLU A 37 -18.23 10.74 14.78
CA GLU A 37 -19.67 11.00 14.73
C GLU A 37 -20.05 12.36 15.35
N GLN A 38 -19.33 12.78 16.40
CA GLN A 38 -19.50 14.12 16.97
C GLN A 38 -18.99 15.20 16.01
N ILE A 39 -17.82 14.99 15.41
CA ILE A 39 -17.23 15.91 14.42
C ILE A 39 -18.16 16.06 13.20
N ARG A 40 -18.82 14.98 12.76
CA ARG A 40 -19.79 15.01 11.66
C ARG A 40 -21.07 15.76 12.00
N SER A 41 -21.55 15.62 13.24
CA SER A 41 -22.81 16.22 13.68
C SER A 41 -22.69 17.69 14.10
N SER A 42 -21.48 18.17 14.42
CA SER A 42 -21.21 19.57 14.74
C SER A 42 -20.01 20.13 13.95
N PRO A 43 -20.18 20.42 12.65
CA PRO A 43 -19.08 20.86 11.78
C PRO A 43 -18.53 22.25 12.13
N ASP A 44 -19.37 23.10 12.74
CA ASP A 44 -19.07 24.51 13.03
C ASP A 44 -19.10 24.84 14.53
N GLY A 45 -19.15 23.82 15.39
CA GLY A 45 -19.12 23.99 16.84
C GLY A 45 -17.73 24.44 17.31
N PRO A 46 -17.57 25.61 17.96
CA PRO A 46 -16.29 26.01 18.51
C PRO A 46 -15.86 25.01 19.60
N SER A 47 -14.66 24.46 19.48
CA SER A 47 -14.05 23.66 20.55
C SER A 47 -13.27 24.61 21.46
N PRO A 48 -13.70 24.83 22.72
CA PRO A 48 -13.05 25.81 23.60
C PRO A 48 -11.60 25.44 23.95
N GLU A 49 -11.23 24.17 23.82
CA GLU A 49 -9.87 23.69 24.00
C GLU A 49 -9.39 22.90 22.78
N CYS A 50 -8.11 23.04 22.44
CA CYS A 50 -7.48 22.20 21.45
C CYS A 50 -7.40 20.76 21.97
N LYS A 51 -7.82 19.79 21.15
CA LYS A 51 -7.83 18.36 21.48
C LYS A 51 -6.90 17.54 20.59
N TYR A 52 -6.80 17.84 19.29
CA TYR A 52 -6.18 16.95 18.31
C TYR A 52 -4.75 17.38 17.92
N PHE A 53 -4.59 18.58 17.36
CA PHE A 53 -3.32 19.08 16.84
C PHE A 53 -2.30 19.44 17.93
N CYS A 54 -2.75 19.68 19.15
CA CYS A 54 -1.92 19.95 20.33
C CYS A 54 -1.35 18.69 21.00
N ALA A 55 -1.88 17.50 20.66
CA ALA A 55 -1.40 16.23 21.20
C ALA A 55 0.15 16.14 21.16
N PRO A 56 0.81 15.61 22.20
CA PRO A 56 2.28 15.48 22.22
C PRO A 56 2.82 14.65 21.05
N ARG A 57 3.59 15.29 20.17
CA ARG A 57 4.25 14.69 19.00
C ARG A 57 5.23 15.66 18.35
N ASP A 58 6.19 15.09 17.62
CA ASP A 58 7.21 15.85 16.89
C ASP A 58 6.71 16.29 15.50
N PHE A 59 5.81 15.52 14.89
CA PHE A 59 5.36 15.72 13.51
C PHE A 59 3.84 15.79 13.38
N THR A 60 3.37 16.53 12.37
CA THR A 60 2.05 16.33 11.75
C THR A 60 2.22 15.86 10.32
N THR A 61 1.61 14.73 9.96
CA THR A 61 1.75 14.16 8.61
C THR A 61 0.55 14.45 7.72
N PHE A 62 0.81 15.02 6.54
CA PHE A 62 -0.15 15.20 5.47
C PHE A 62 0.29 14.43 4.22
N ALA A 63 -0.68 14.05 3.41
CA ALA A 63 -0.48 13.48 2.09
C ALA A 63 -0.80 14.53 1.02
N LEU A 64 -0.04 14.47 -0.06
CA LEU A 64 -0.20 15.26 -1.27
C LEU A 64 -0.25 14.30 -2.45
N LEU A 65 -1.15 14.52 -3.39
CA LEU A 65 -1.16 13.78 -4.65
C LEU A 65 -0.28 14.50 -5.66
N ASP A 66 0.73 13.82 -6.22
CA ASP A 66 1.73 14.40 -7.12
C ASP A 66 1.11 15.21 -8.27
N LYS A 67 0.04 14.70 -8.89
CA LYS A 67 -0.66 15.38 -10.00
C LYS A 67 -1.25 16.76 -9.65
N THR A 68 -1.41 17.04 -8.36
CA THR A 68 -1.93 18.32 -7.85
C THR A 68 -0.83 19.28 -7.43
N TRP A 69 0.42 18.83 -7.41
CA TRP A 69 1.57 19.61 -7.00
C TRP A 69 2.08 20.49 -8.15
N LYS A 70 1.49 21.69 -8.26
CA LYS A 70 1.79 22.66 -9.32
C LYS A 70 2.61 23.83 -8.77
N HIS A 71 3.62 24.28 -9.52
CA HIS A 71 4.39 25.51 -9.25
C HIS A 71 5.19 25.55 -7.93
N GLU A 72 6.16 24.64 -7.78
CA GLU A 72 7.04 24.51 -6.61
C GLU A 72 7.79 25.79 -6.17
N VAL A 73 8.29 26.59 -7.12
CA VAL A 73 9.28 27.63 -6.80
C VAL A 73 8.71 28.76 -5.95
N GLY A 74 7.48 29.20 -6.23
CA GLY A 74 6.81 30.26 -5.46
C GLY A 74 6.41 29.78 -4.06
N PHE A 75 6.05 28.51 -3.95
CA PHE A 75 5.62 27.89 -2.70
C PHE A 75 6.74 27.89 -1.65
N PHE A 76 7.94 27.41 -1.99
CA PHE A 76 9.06 27.35 -1.04
C PHE A 76 9.52 28.74 -0.58
N ARG A 77 9.56 29.71 -1.47
CA ARG A 77 9.87 31.10 -1.12
C ARG A 77 8.84 31.68 -0.13
N THR A 78 7.56 31.35 -0.30
CA THR A 78 6.51 31.78 0.63
C THR A 78 6.63 31.06 1.97
N ALA A 79 6.98 29.77 1.97
CA ALA A 79 7.23 28.99 3.18
C ALA A 79 8.37 29.61 4.02
N GLU A 80 9.49 29.95 3.38
CA GLU A 80 10.63 30.63 4.02
C GLU A 80 10.24 31.97 4.61
N LYS A 81 9.49 32.80 3.87
CA LYS A 81 8.97 34.08 4.37
C LYS A 81 8.03 33.91 5.58
N MET A 82 7.34 32.79 5.67
CA MET A 82 6.50 32.44 6.83
C MET A 82 7.28 31.87 8.02
N GLY A 83 8.60 31.70 7.86
CA GLY A 83 9.55 31.23 8.86
C GLY A 83 9.85 29.73 8.81
N PHE A 84 9.30 29.00 7.84
CA PHE A 84 9.58 27.57 7.71
C PHE A 84 10.99 27.34 7.18
N GLN A 85 11.74 26.48 7.87
CA GLN A 85 12.83 25.74 7.24
C GLN A 85 12.21 24.55 6.51
N TRP A 86 12.73 24.19 5.34
CA TRP A 86 12.18 23.07 4.58
C TRP A 86 13.27 22.16 4.00
N LEU A 87 12.88 20.91 3.76
CA LEU A 87 13.73 19.89 3.15
C LEU A 87 12.92 19.14 2.10
N LYS A 88 13.43 19.10 0.86
CA LYS A 88 12.90 18.29 -0.24
C LYS A 88 13.71 17.00 -0.35
N ILE A 89 13.03 15.86 -0.32
CA ILE A 89 13.67 14.54 -0.35
C ILE A 89 13.28 13.85 -1.65
N MET A 90 14.28 13.70 -2.51
CA MET A 90 14.19 13.10 -3.84
C MET A 90 14.77 11.69 -3.82
N ASN A 91 14.20 10.78 -4.59
CA ASN A 91 14.81 9.49 -4.86
C ASN A 91 14.40 9.01 -6.26
N LYS A 92 15.07 7.98 -6.77
CA LYS A 92 14.72 7.36 -8.05
C LYS A 92 13.24 6.95 -8.08
N ASP A 93 12.61 7.15 -9.23
CA ASP A 93 11.25 6.70 -9.50
C ASP A 93 11.22 5.22 -9.88
N PRO A 94 10.82 4.30 -8.98
CA PRO A 94 10.79 2.87 -9.28
C PRO A 94 9.63 2.50 -10.23
N ARG A 95 8.76 3.46 -10.58
CA ARG A 95 7.64 3.22 -11.51
C ARG A 95 8.10 3.20 -12.96
N LEU A 96 9.25 3.81 -13.24
CA LEU A 96 9.88 3.82 -14.56
C LEU A 96 10.90 2.70 -14.72
N ASP A 97 11.30 2.05 -13.61
CA ASP A 97 12.17 0.90 -13.67
C ASP A 97 11.46 -0.26 -14.39
N GLY A 98 12.15 -0.86 -15.33
CA GLY A 98 11.69 -2.01 -16.11
C GLY A 98 12.84 -2.93 -16.47
N MET A 99 12.55 -3.94 -17.29
CA MET A 99 13.58 -4.85 -17.81
C MET A 99 14.61 -4.10 -18.68
N ASP A 100 14.13 -3.10 -19.44
CA ASP A 100 14.91 -2.39 -20.45
C ASP A 100 15.49 -1.05 -19.96
N ASP A 101 14.93 -0.47 -18.89
CA ASP A 101 15.33 0.84 -18.36
C ASP A 101 15.49 0.81 -16.83
N LEU A 102 16.67 1.27 -16.36
CA LEU A 102 17.00 1.46 -14.93
C LEU A 102 17.45 2.91 -14.65
N SER A 103 17.27 3.81 -15.62
CA SER A 103 17.80 5.17 -15.61
C SER A 103 17.04 6.10 -14.65
N GLY A 104 15.88 5.65 -14.14
CA GLY A 104 15.11 6.17 -13.00
C GLY A 104 15.33 7.65 -12.69
N ILE A 105 14.50 8.52 -13.28
CA ILE A 105 14.43 9.95 -12.96
C ILE A 105 14.18 10.11 -11.45
N GLU A 106 14.82 11.08 -10.81
CA GLU A 106 14.52 11.39 -9.42
C GLU A 106 13.20 12.16 -9.30
N ILE A 107 12.32 11.69 -8.41
CA ILE A 107 11.02 12.30 -8.09
C ILE A 107 10.95 12.70 -6.61
N PRO A 108 10.15 13.71 -6.26
CA PRO A 108 9.96 14.09 -4.87
C PRO A 108 9.11 13.09 -4.11
N LEU A 109 9.64 12.49 -3.06
CA LEU A 109 8.88 11.52 -2.26
C LEU A 109 8.35 12.11 -0.96
N HIS A 110 9.12 13.03 -0.38
CA HIS A 110 8.77 13.65 0.89
C HIS A 110 9.24 15.10 0.95
N TYR A 111 8.47 15.93 1.65
CA TYR A 111 8.92 17.24 2.11
C TYR A 111 8.78 17.32 3.62
N ILE A 112 9.70 18.01 4.27
CA ILE A 112 9.63 18.33 5.70
C ILE A 112 9.62 19.85 5.84
N PHE A 113 8.65 20.40 6.57
CA PHE A 113 8.60 21.82 6.92
C PHE A 113 8.70 21.97 8.43
N LYS A 114 9.77 22.59 8.91
CA LYS A 114 10.05 22.77 10.34
C LYS A 114 9.84 24.23 10.73
N LEU A 115 9.10 24.46 11.81
CA LEU A 115 8.92 25.77 12.41
C LEU A 115 8.91 25.63 13.94
N ALA A 116 9.79 26.37 14.61
CA ALA A 116 10.05 26.22 16.04
C ALA A 116 10.36 24.74 16.40
N SER A 117 9.63 24.16 17.36
CA SER A 117 9.83 22.80 17.85
C SER A 117 8.95 21.74 17.18
N HIS A 118 8.18 22.09 16.15
CA HIS A 118 7.28 21.16 15.46
C HIS A 118 7.57 21.10 13.96
N ALA A 119 7.34 19.95 13.34
CA ALA A 119 7.54 19.75 11.92
C ALA A 119 6.30 19.18 11.23
N ILE A 120 6.11 19.55 9.98
CA ILE A 120 5.13 18.96 9.08
C ILE A 120 5.85 17.98 8.17
N HIS A 121 5.34 16.76 8.08
CA HIS A 121 5.79 15.77 7.11
C HIS A 121 4.76 15.68 5.98
N LEU A 122 5.15 16.13 4.80
CA LEU A 122 4.33 16.01 3.60
C LEU A 122 4.79 14.80 2.79
N VAL A 123 3.94 13.79 2.66
CA VAL A 123 4.20 12.57 1.90
C VAL A 123 3.59 12.71 0.51
N VAL A 124 4.40 12.51 -0.53
CA VAL A 124 3.92 12.54 -1.90
C VAL A 124 3.42 11.16 -2.30
N PHE A 125 2.15 11.10 -2.67
CA PHE A 125 1.51 9.92 -3.23
C PHE A 125 1.42 10.05 -4.75
N TYR A 126 1.63 8.92 -5.41
CA TYR A 126 1.62 8.75 -6.85
C TYR A 126 0.56 7.72 -7.23
N GLU A 127 -0.22 8.01 -8.26
CA GLU A 127 -1.12 7.01 -8.82
C GLU A 127 -0.30 5.98 -9.61
N ARG A 128 -0.63 4.69 -9.45
CA ARG A 128 -0.07 3.59 -10.26
C ARG A 128 -1.18 2.81 -10.96
N ASN A 129 -0.79 2.06 -11.98
CA ASN A 129 -1.68 1.15 -12.71
C ASN A 129 -2.31 0.15 -11.72
N GLY A 130 -3.63 -0.04 -11.78
CA GLY A 130 -4.39 -0.81 -10.79
C GLY A 130 -5.16 0.04 -9.78
N ASN A 131 -5.21 1.37 -9.98
CA ASN A 131 -6.05 2.31 -9.22
C ASN A 131 -5.75 2.39 -7.72
N TYR A 132 -4.48 2.31 -7.34
CA TYR A 132 -3.99 2.52 -5.98
C TYR A 132 -3.04 3.71 -5.92
N LEU A 133 -2.77 4.19 -4.71
CA LEU A 133 -1.79 5.23 -4.42
C LEU A 133 -0.52 4.61 -3.85
N TRP A 134 0.63 5.04 -4.34
CA TRP A 134 1.94 4.60 -3.89
C TRP A 134 2.70 5.78 -3.29
N HIS A 135 3.40 5.56 -2.18
CA HIS A 135 4.44 6.49 -1.71
C HIS A 135 5.78 5.76 -1.61
N GLY A 136 6.85 6.50 -1.84
CA GLY A 136 8.21 5.95 -1.77
C GLY A 136 8.80 5.93 -0.35
N PRO A 137 10.01 5.36 -0.20
CA PRO A 137 10.76 5.44 1.04
C PRO A 137 11.50 6.78 1.16
N LEU A 138 11.76 7.20 2.40
CA LEU A 138 12.60 8.32 2.73
C LEU A 138 14.05 7.83 2.84
N ARG A 139 14.90 8.31 1.93
CA ARG A 139 16.34 8.02 1.91
C ARG A 139 17.10 9.33 1.79
N LEU A 140 17.84 9.68 2.85
CA LEU A 140 18.64 10.91 2.89
C LEU A 140 19.95 10.71 2.13
N LYS A 141 20.27 11.64 1.23
CA LYS A 141 21.58 11.70 0.56
C LYS A 141 22.68 12.03 1.57
N GLN A 142 23.93 11.68 1.25
CA GLN A 142 25.07 11.80 2.17
C GLN A 142 25.28 13.23 2.70
N HIS A 143 25.02 14.24 1.88
CA HIS A 143 25.20 15.66 2.23
C HIS A 143 24.04 16.29 3.02
N MET A 144 22.94 15.55 3.23
CA MET A 144 21.76 16.10 3.92
C MET A 144 21.91 16.08 5.43
N ASP A 145 21.42 17.12 6.11
CA ASP A 145 21.44 17.20 7.57
C ASP A 145 20.50 16.16 8.21
N ARG A 146 21.10 15.10 8.78
CA ARG A 146 20.39 14.03 9.48
C ARG A 146 19.82 14.46 10.84
N LYS A 147 20.20 15.63 11.36
CA LYS A 147 19.71 16.21 12.61
C LYS A 147 18.61 17.25 12.38
N PHE A 148 18.23 17.52 11.13
CA PHE A 148 17.19 18.49 10.79
C PHE A 148 15.90 18.27 11.59
N VAL A 149 15.46 17.01 11.67
CA VAL A 149 14.35 16.50 12.48
C VAL A 149 14.65 15.07 12.96
N PRO A 150 13.95 14.53 13.97
CA PRO A 150 14.13 13.14 14.39
C PRO A 150 13.49 12.14 13.39
N PHE A 151 14.10 11.96 12.22
CA PHE A 151 13.56 11.15 11.11
C PHE A 151 13.09 9.73 11.49
N ARG A 152 13.71 9.10 12.49
CA ARG A 152 13.33 7.76 12.96
C ARG A 152 11.94 7.69 13.58
N LYS A 153 11.36 8.83 13.97
CA LYS A 153 10.00 8.92 14.53
C LYS A 153 8.92 9.19 13.48
N LEU A 154 9.29 9.35 12.20
CA LEU A 154 8.30 9.50 11.12
C LEU A 154 7.54 8.18 10.93
N HIS A 155 6.21 8.29 10.79
CA HIS A 155 5.34 7.14 10.53
C HIS A 155 5.45 6.64 9.08
N PHE A 156 5.83 7.52 8.15
CA PHE A 156 5.98 7.22 6.73
C PHE A 156 7.45 7.35 6.29
N GLY A 157 7.85 6.57 5.29
CA GLY A 157 9.19 6.63 4.67
C GLY A 157 10.16 5.52 5.09
N ARG A 158 9.85 4.68 6.09
CA ARG A 158 10.68 3.50 6.40
C ARG A 158 10.74 2.53 5.22
N HIS A 159 9.57 2.23 4.66
CA HIS A 159 9.33 1.42 3.48
C HIS A 159 8.41 2.17 2.51
N PRO A 160 8.45 1.88 1.20
CA PRO A 160 7.37 2.29 0.30
C PRO A 160 6.06 1.64 0.73
N GLY A 161 4.94 2.27 0.39
CA GLY A 161 3.62 1.77 0.72
C GLY A 161 2.63 1.96 -0.42
N ALA A 162 1.68 1.03 -0.53
CA ALA A 162 0.55 1.09 -1.45
C ALA A 162 -0.76 1.09 -0.66
N TYR A 163 -1.67 1.97 -1.06
CA TYR A 163 -2.94 2.21 -0.41
C TYR A 163 -4.05 2.28 -1.43
N GLU A 164 -5.23 1.80 -1.08
CA GLU A 164 -6.45 2.13 -1.80
C GLU A 164 -6.64 3.66 -1.84
N LYS A 165 -7.30 4.15 -2.90
CA LYS A 165 -7.63 5.58 -2.99
C LYS A 165 -8.69 5.92 -1.95
N PRO A 166 -8.38 6.69 -0.90
CA PRO A 166 -9.37 6.98 0.13
C PRO A 166 -10.40 7.98 -0.40
N GLU A 167 -11.67 7.76 -0.10
CA GLU A 167 -12.65 8.85 -0.09
C GLU A 167 -12.25 9.84 1.01
N LEU A 168 -12.30 11.14 0.70
CA LEU A 168 -11.92 12.19 1.64
C LEU A 168 -13.16 12.88 2.21
N LEU A 169 -13.08 13.23 3.49
CA LEU A 169 -14.07 14.01 4.21
C LEU A 169 -13.42 15.31 4.68
N LEU A 170 -14.05 16.46 4.41
CA LEU A 170 -13.66 17.73 4.99
C LEU A 170 -14.26 17.85 6.40
N VAL A 171 -13.42 18.07 7.39
CA VAL A 171 -13.83 18.24 8.80
C VAL A 171 -13.24 19.51 9.39
N SER A 172 -13.86 20.04 10.45
CA SER A 172 -13.30 21.11 11.28
C SER A 172 -12.84 20.50 12.61
N ILE A 173 -11.54 20.54 12.89
CA ILE A 173 -10.98 20.08 14.17
C ILE A 173 -9.99 21.12 14.70
N ASP A 174 -10.09 21.47 15.99
CA ASP A 174 -9.33 22.57 16.63
C ASP A 174 -9.33 23.88 15.82
N ASP A 175 -10.50 24.28 15.31
CA ASP A 175 -10.74 25.45 14.46
C ASP A 175 -9.96 25.45 13.12
N LEU A 176 -9.56 24.27 12.65
CA LEU A 176 -8.88 24.09 11.38
C LEU A 176 -9.70 23.18 10.47
N LYS A 177 -9.98 23.67 9.26
CA LYS A 177 -10.59 22.87 8.19
C LYS A 177 -9.52 21.98 7.55
N VAL A 178 -9.72 20.68 7.60
CA VAL A 178 -8.79 19.68 7.07
C VAL A 178 -9.52 18.54 6.37
N GLN A 179 -8.94 18.03 5.30
CA GLN A 179 -9.40 16.78 4.68
C GLN A 179 -8.80 15.59 5.42
N ILE A 180 -9.59 14.55 5.67
CA ILE A 180 -9.17 13.28 6.28
C ILE A 180 -9.72 12.11 5.43
N PRO A 181 -9.16 10.89 5.54
CA PRO A 181 -9.85 9.69 5.05
C PRO A 181 -11.25 9.57 5.69
N LYS A 182 -12.27 9.28 4.89
CA LYS A 182 -13.68 9.16 5.33
C LYS A 182 -13.86 8.11 6.42
N ASN A 183 -13.04 7.07 6.40
CA ASN A 183 -12.97 6.03 7.43
C ASN A 183 -11.53 5.97 8.02
N PRO A 184 -11.23 6.75 9.08
CA PRO A 184 -9.92 6.78 9.70
C PRO A 184 -9.45 5.41 10.19
N SER A 185 -10.31 4.64 10.89
CA SER A 185 -9.98 3.29 11.35
C SER A 185 -9.53 2.35 10.21
N SER A 186 -10.20 2.39 9.05
CA SER A 186 -9.84 1.58 7.89
C SER A 186 -8.47 1.96 7.33
N PHE A 187 -8.18 3.26 7.21
CA PHE A 187 -6.89 3.76 6.75
C PHE A 187 -5.75 3.35 7.71
N LEU A 188 -5.98 3.47 9.03
CA LEU A 188 -5.01 3.06 10.05
C LEU A 188 -4.76 1.55 10.03
N LYS A 189 -5.81 0.76 9.81
CA LYS A 189 -5.71 -0.69 9.65
C LYS A 189 -4.89 -1.05 8.41
N GLU A 190 -5.16 -0.40 7.28
CA GLU A 190 -4.43 -0.58 6.02
C GLU A 190 -2.94 -0.29 6.16
N MET A 191 -2.57 0.77 6.88
CA MET A 191 -1.18 1.14 7.14
C MET A 191 -0.32 -0.03 7.71
N SER A 192 -0.93 -0.98 8.44
CA SER A 192 -0.21 -2.13 9.00
C SER A 192 0.23 -3.18 7.96
N TYR A 193 -0.42 -3.22 6.79
CA TYR A 193 -0.14 -4.16 5.70
C TYR A 193 0.09 -3.47 4.35
N SER A 194 0.30 -2.16 4.35
CA SER A 194 0.49 -1.36 3.12
C SER A 194 1.91 -1.45 2.55
N ARG A 195 2.85 -2.15 3.22
CA ARG A 195 4.24 -2.23 2.76
C ARG A 195 4.29 -2.76 1.33
N PHE A 196 4.80 -1.92 0.42
CA PHE A 196 4.95 -2.29 -0.97
C PHE A 196 6.29 -2.97 -1.21
N LEU A 197 6.29 -4.01 -2.05
CA LEU A 197 7.51 -4.67 -2.51
C LEU A 197 7.63 -4.42 -4.01
N GLU A 198 8.64 -3.65 -4.40
CA GLU A 198 8.98 -3.49 -5.81
C GLU A 198 9.57 -4.78 -6.37
N CYS A 199 9.37 -4.98 -7.67
CA CYS A 199 10.17 -5.95 -8.41
C CYS A 199 11.65 -5.60 -8.30
N ARG A 200 12.48 -6.64 -8.15
CA ARG A 200 13.93 -6.55 -8.19
C ARG A 200 14.43 -6.64 -9.64
N TYR A 201 14.16 -5.60 -10.44
CA TYR A 201 14.44 -5.60 -11.88
C TYR A 201 15.90 -5.88 -12.23
N ARG A 202 16.85 -5.39 -11.41
CA ARG A 202 18.28 -5.65 -11.62
C ARG A 202 18.59 -7.14 -11.52
N GLU A 203 18.06 -7.81 -10.51
CA GLU A 203 18.24 -9.23 -10.26
C GLU A 203 17.49 -10.07 -11.30
N ALA A 204 16.26 -9.68 -11.65
CA ALA A 204 15.51 -10.32 -12.74
C ALA A 204 16.26 -10.24 -14.06
N ARG A 205 16.86 -9.09 -14.39
CA ARG A 205 17.69 -8.94 -15.59
C ARG A 205 18.92 -9.83 -15.57
N ALA A 206 19.60 -9.93 -14.43
CA ALA A 206 20.72 -10.86 -14.27
C ALA A 206 20.30 -12.33 -14.44
N PHE A 207 19.10 -12.69 -13.97
CA PHE A 207 18.52 -14.01 -14.19
C PHE A 207 18.29 -14.28 -15.69
N PHE A 208 17.66 -13.36 -16.42
CA PHE A 208 17.37 -13.54 -17.85
C PHE A 208 18.61 -13.51 -18.75
N GLN A 209 19.73 -12.94 -18.29
CA GLN A 209 21.01 -13.05 -18.98
C GLN A 209 21.56 -14.49 -19.00
N LEU A 210 21.23 -15.29 -17.98
CA LEU A 210 21.66 -16.70 -17.86
C LEU A 210 20.59 -17.67 -18.38
N TYR A 211 19.32 -17.32 -18.20
CA TYR A 211 18.16 -18.13 -18.57
C TYR A 211 17.23 -17.29 -19.45
N PRO A 212 17.44 -17.27 -20.78
CA PRO A 212 16.63 -16.47 -21.69
C PRO A 212 15.13 -16.69 -21.50
N ASP A 213 14.35 -15.61 -21.60
CA ASP A 213 12.90 -15.70 -21.43
C ASP A 213 12.26 -16.50 -22.55
N ASP A 214 11.26 -17.32 -22.21
CA ASP A 214 10.44 -18.00 -23.21
C ASP A 214 9.43 -16.99 -23.78
N ALA A 215 9.66 -16.57 -25.01
CA ALA A 215 8.84 -15.64 -25.76
C ALA A 215 7.94 -16.34 -26.80
N SER A 216 7.74 -17.65 -26.69
CA SER A 216 6.76 -18.37 -27.52
C SER A 216 5.35 -17.82 -27.33
N LEU A 217 4.50 -18.00 -28.35
CA LEU A 217 3.10 -17.56 -28.30
C LEU A 217 2.35 -18.17 -27.11
N ASP A 218 2.57 -19.46 -26.84
CA ASP A 218 1.97 -20.17 -25.72
C ASP A 218 2.40 -19.58 -24.36
N ALA A 219 3.69 -19.25 -24.22
CA ALA A 219 4.21 -18.61 -23.01
C ALA A 219 3.62 -17.21 -22.78
N VAL A 220 3.50 -16.41 -23.84
CA VAL A 220 2.90 -15.06 -23.78
C VAL A 220 1.42 -15.15 -23.43
N ASP A 221 0.69 -16.07 -24.07
CA ASP A 221 -0.73 -16.29 -23.85
C ASP A 221 -1.02 -16.81 -22.43
N PHE A 222 -0.24 -17.79 -21.95
CA PHE A 222 -0.34 -18.26 -20.57
C PHE A 222 -0.10 -17.15 -19.56
N ARG A 223 0.95 -16.33 -19.72
CA ARG A 223 1.22 -15.20 -18.81
C ARG A 223 0.07 -14.19 -18.80
N LYS A 224 -0.55 -13.92 -19.95
CA LYS A 224 -1.72 -13.04 -20.05
C LYS A 224 -2.89 -13.63 -19.26
N LYS A 225 -3.22 -14.90 -19.47
CA LYS A 225 -4.30 -15.61 -18.76
C LYS A 225 -4.05 -15.67 -17.25
N ALA A 226 -2.84 -16.02 -16.83
CA ALA A 226 -2.44 -16.06 -15.42
C ALA A 226 -2.59 -14.68 -14.73
N LYS A 227 -2.20 -13.59 -15.41
CA LYS A 227 -2.38 -12.23 -14.88
C LYS A 227 -3.85 -11.82 -14.78
N SER A 228 -4.67 -12.16 -15.78
CA SER A 228 -6.12 -11.95 -15.72
C SER A 228 -6.76 -12.73 -14.58
N LEU A 229 -6.35 -14.00 -14.40
CA LEU A 229 -6.83 -14.86 -13.32
C LEU A 229 -6.44 -14.33 -11.93
N LEU A 230 -5.19 -13.90 -11.76
CA LEU A 230 -4.72 -13.22 -10.54
C LEU A 230 -5.53 -11.96 -10.24
N HIS A 231 -5.83 -11.14 -11.26
CA HIS A 231 -6.62 -9.94 -11.09
C HIS A 231 -8.04 -10.26 -10.62
N LEU A 232 -8.70 -11.24 -11.25
CA LEU A 232 -10.04 -11.69 -10.87
C LEU A 232 -10.06 -12.28 -9.45
N ALA A 233 -9.07 -13.09 -9.10
CA ALA A 233 -8.91 -13.66 -7.76
C ALA A 233 -8.73 -12.56 -6.70
N ALA A 234 -7.87 -11.58 -6.97
CA ALA A 234 -7.66 -10.44 -6.08
C ALA A 234 -8.95 -9.64 -5.86
N LEU A 235 -9.69 -9.31 -6.92
CA LEU A 235 -10.97 -8.61 -6.81
C LEU A 235 -11.99 -9.41 -5.98
N THR A 236 -12.02 -10.73 -6.15
CA THR A 236 -12.98 -11.61 -5.48
C THR A 236 -12.66 -11.74 -3.99
N LEU A 237 -11.41 -12.01 -3.63
CA LEU A 237 -10.97 -12.12 -2.24
C LEU A 237 -11.03 -10.77 -1.50
N ASN A 238 -10.67 -9.66 -2.15
CA ASN A 238 -10.77 -8.32 -1.56
C ASN A 238 -12.22 -7.95 -1.22
N LYS A 239 -13.19 -8.27 -2.09
CA LYS A 239 -14.63 -8.05 -1.80
C LYS A 239 -15.10 -8.84 -0.58
N LEU A 240 -14.51 -10.01 -0.34
CA LEU A 240 -14.77 -10.81 0.85
C LEU A 240 -13.95 -10.34 2.07
N GLY A 241 -13.03 -9.40 1.91
CA GLY A 241 -12.09 -8.99 2.97
C GLY A 241 -11.17 -10.14 3.41
N VAL A 242 -10.85 -11.06 2.51
CA VAL A 242 -9.91 -12.18 2.77
C VAL A 242 -8.52 -11.75 2.33
N LYS A 243 -7.56 -11.80 3.25
CA LYS A 243 -6.16 -11.50 2.96
C LYS A 243 -5.50 -12.71 2.31
N PHE A 244 -4.66 -12.45 1.31
CA PHE A 244 -3.97 -13.49 0.55
C PHE A 244 -2.58 -13.01 0.10
N TRP A 245 -1.75 -13.94 -0.35
CA TRP A 245 -0.44 -13.67 -0.94
C TRP A 245 -0.19 -14.60 -2.13
N LEU A 246 0.78 -14.27 -2.98
CA LEU A 246 1.26 -15.18 -4.01
C LEU A 246 1.97 -16.37 -3.35
N SER A 247 1.66 -17.59 -3.75
CA SER A 247 2.30 -18.80 -3.22
C SER A 247 3.10 -19.55 -4.29
N SER A 248 3.85 -20.57 -3.87
CA SER A 248 4.47 -21.59 -4.74
C SER A 248 5.18 -21.03 -5.99
N GLY A 249 4.90 -21.58 -7.17
CA GLY A 249 5.54 -21.18 -8.44
C GLY A 249 5.19 -19.76 -8.86
N THR A 250 4.00 -19.30 -8.49
CA THR A 250 3.53 -17.93 -8.75
C THR A 250 4.36 -16.89 -7.98
N CYS A 251 4.63 -17.14 -6.70
CA CYS A 251 5.50 -16.31 -5.86
C CYS A 251 6.94 -16.32 -6.37
N LEU A 252 7.47 -17.52 -6.69
CA LEU A 252 8.82 -17.68 -7.24
C LEU A 252 9.00 -16.88 -8.54
N GLY A 253 8.02 -16.95 -9.45
CA GLY A 253 8.04 -16.18 -10.69
C GLY A 253 8.16 -14.68 -10.43
N TRP A 254 7.28 -14.15 -9.57
CA TRP A 254 7.34 -12.73 -9.21
C TRP A 254 8.68 -12.35 -8.55
N TYR A 255 9.16 -13.14 -7.60
CA TYR A 255 10.38 -12.82 -6.85
C TYR A 255 11.65 -12.91 -7.70
N ARG A 256 11.78 -13.96 -8.52
CA ARG A 256 12.99 -14.26 -9.29
C ARG A 256 13.09 -13.46 -10.58
N GLN A 257 11.98 -13.34 -11.30
CA GLN A 257 11.95 -12.89 -12.69
C GLN A 257 10.88 -11.84 -12.95
N CYS A 258 10.24 -11.30 -11.90
CA CYS A 258 9.23 -10.25 -11.97
C CYS A 258 8.10 -10.53 -12.96
N ASN A 259 7.79 -11.81 -13.16
CA ASN A 259 6.81 -12.26 -14.13
C ASN A 259 6.31 -13.66 -13.75
N VAL A 260 5.23 -14.12 -14.40
CA VAL A 260 4.76 -15.50 -14.22
C VAL A 260 5.71 -16.47 -14.94
N ILE A 261 5.99 -17.62 -14.31
CA ILE A 261 6.78 -18.69 -14.93
C ILE A 261 5.93 -19.32 -16.04
N PRO A 262 6.36 -19.25 -17.31
CA PRO A 262 5.50 -19.53 -18.47
C PRO A 262 4.99 -20.99 -18.55
N HIS A 263 5.69 -21.93 -17.93
CA HIS A 263 5.36 -23.36 -17.96
C HIS A 263 4.74 -23.88 -16.64
N SER A 264 4.33 -22.99 -15.71
CA SER A 264 3.72 -23.39 -14.43
C SER A 264 2.30 -23.97 -14.58
N LYS A 265 1.58 -23.65 -15.67
CA LYS A 265 0.22 -24.12 -15.99
C LYS A 265 -0.90 -23.71 -15.00
N ASP A 266 -0.56 -23.20 -13.83
CA ASP A 266 -1.50 -22.71 -12.83
C ASP A 266 -1.02 -21.44 -12.12
N VAL A 267 -1.91 -20.90 -11.28
CA VAL A 267 -1.71 -19.74 -10.43
C VAL A 267 -1.98 -20.15 -8.99
N ASP A 268 -1.06 -19.85 -8.08
CA ASP A 268 -1.12 -20.24 -6.68
C ASP A 268 -1.27 -19.04 -5.77
N LEU A 269 -2.27 -19.08 -4.88
CA LEU A 269 -2.45 -18.14 -3.79
C LEU A 269 -2.38 -18.85 -2.44
N GLY A 270 -1.85 -18.14 -1.44
CA GLY A 270 -1.89 -18.54 -0.05
C GLY A 270 -2.91 -17.72 0.72
N VAL A 271 -3.66 -18.37 1.62
CA VAL A 271 -4.61 -17.74 2.54
C VAL A 271 -4.40 -18.37 3.92
N PHE A 272 -4.43 -17.57 4.99
CA PHE A 272 -4.44 -18.16 6.33
C PHE A 272 -5.78 -18.85 6.59
N ILE A 273 -5.75 -20.03 7.21
CA ILE A 273 -6.99 -20.76 7.50
C ILE A 273 -7.93 -20.00 8.43
N ARG A 274 -7.39 -19.17 9.34
CA ARG A 274 -8.19 -18.27 10.21
C ARG A 274 -9.00 -17.23 9.43
N ASP A 275 -8.59 -16.93 8.19
CA ASP A 275 -9.25 -15.99 7.28
C ASP A 275 -10.19 -16.71 6.29
N TYR A 276 -10.34 -18.05 6.39
CA TYR A 276 -11.26 -18.82 5.56
C TYR A 276 -12.70 -18.34 5.77
N LYS A 277 -13.42 -18.16 4.65
CA LYS A 277 -14.86 -17.89 4.63
C LYS A 277 -15.54 -18.91 3.73
N ALA A 278 -16.67 -19.45 4.19
CA ALA A 278 -17.48 -20.36 3.38
C ALA A 278 -17.90 -19.72 2.04
N ASP A 279 -18.02 -18.39 2.02
CA ASP A 279 -18.38 -17.59 0.84
C ASP A 279 -17.32 -17.54 -0.26
N ILE A 280 -16.08 -18.02 -0.02
CA ILE A 280 -15.03 -18.05 -1.04
C ILE A 280 -15.50 -18.83 -2.27
N ILE A 281 -16.01 -20.04 -2.09
CA ILE A 281 -16.46 -20.89 -3.20
C ILE A 281 -17.58 -20.23 -4.02
N PRO A 282 -18.72 -19.81 -3.43
CA PRO A 282 -19.78 -19.18 -4.21
C PRO A 282 -19.37 -17.84 -4.82
N ALA A 283 -18.46 -17.07 -4.19
CA ALA A 283 -17.96 -15.83 -4.77
C ALA A 283 -17.14 -16.07 -6.04
N PHE A 284 -16.26 -17.06 -6.04
CA PHE A 284 -15.49 -17.46 -7.23
C PHE A 284 -16.39 -18.03 -8.33
N GLN A 285 -17.36 -18.89 -7.97
CA GLN A 285 -18.36 -19.39 -8.93
C GLN A 285 -19.14 -18.24 -9.59
N LYS A 286 -19.60 -17.27 -8.80
CA LYS A 286 -20.29 -16.06 -9.30
C LYS A 286 -19.38 -15.19 -10.18
N ALA A 287 -18.07 -15.20 -9.92
CA ALA A 287 -17.07 -14.51 -10.72
C ALA A 287 -16.70 -15.25 -12.01
N GLY A 288 -17.33 -16.40 -12.30
CA GLY A 288 -17.07 -17.21 -13.51
C GLY A 288 -15.98 -18.26 -13.36
N LEU A 289 -15.52 -18.53 -12.14
CA LEU A 289 -14.49 -19.53 -11.84
C LEU A 289 -15.10 -20.70 -11.05
N PRO A 290 -15.62 -21.75 -11.73
CA PRO A 290 -16.22 -22.87 -11.03
C PRO A 290 -15.17 -23.67 -10.24
N LEU A 291 -15.59 -24.21 -9.09
CA LEU A 291 -14.78 -25.10 -8.28
C LEU A 291 -14.49 -26.39 -9.07
N LYS A 292 -13.20 -26.68 -9.27
CA LYS A 292 -12.70 -27.89 -9.93
C LYS A 292 -12.41 -28.98 -8.91
N HIS A 293 -11.65 -28.64 -7.87
CA HIS A 293 -11.27 -29.57 -6.82
C HIS A 293 -11.36 -28.91 -5.45
N LYS A 294 -11.74 -29.71 -4.46
CA LYS A 294 -11.60 -29.38 -3.04
C LYS A 294 -10.91 -30.54 -2.38
N PHE A 295 -9.71 -30.30 -1.86
CA PHE A 295 -8.97 -31.31 -1.11
C PHE A 295 -8.95 -30.96 0.37
N GLY A 296 -8.75 -31.99 1.20
CA GLY A 296 -8.67 -31.83 2.66
C GLY A 296 -9.95 -31.30 3.31
N LYS A 297 -9.79 -30.87 4.55
CA LYS A 297 -10.80 -30.19 5.36
C LYS A 297 -10.24 -28.92 5.97
N VAL A 298 -11.14 -28.08 6.49
CA VAL A 298 -10.80 -26.79 7.13
C VAL A 298 -9.85 -26.98 8.31
N GLU A 299 -9.93 -28.13 8.98
CA GLU A 299 -9.13 -28.47 10.15
C GLU A 299 -7.79 -29.16 9.85
N ASP A 300 -7.46 -29.45 8.58
CA ASP A 300 -6.24 -30.24 8.30
C ASP A 300 -5.44 -29.92 7.03
N SER A 301 -6.05 -29.72 5.86
CA SER A 301 -5.28 -29.68 4.61
C SER A 301 -6.08 -29.09 3.46
N LEU A 302 -6.94 -28.11 3.77
CA LEU A 302 -7.81 -27.48 2.79
C LEU A 302 -7.01 -26.90 1.62
N GLU A 303 -7.46 -27.25 0.42
CA GLU A 303 -7.03 -26.68 -0.85
C GLU A 303 -8.27 -26.51 -1.74
N LEU A 304 -8.37 -25.36 -2.40
CA LEU A 304 -9.45 -25.07 -3.35
C LEU A 304 -8.86 -24.77 -4.72
N SER A 305 -9.21 -25.58 -5.71
CA SER A 305 -8.84 -25.37 -7.11
C SER A 305 -10.04 -24.87 -7.89
N PHE A 306 -9.89 -23.77 -8.60
CA PHE A 306 -10.90 -23.20 -9.49
C PHE A 306 -10.45 -23.29 -10.95
N GLN A 307 -11.38 -23.62 -11.84
CA GLN A 307 -11.13 -23.72 -13.26
C GLN A 307 -11.20 -22.33 -13.92
N GLY A 308 -10.08 -21.83 -14.44
CA GLY A 308 -10.04 -20.67 -15.32
C GLY A 308 -10.21 -21.03 -16.78
N GLU A 309 -10.04 -20.04 -17.65
CA GLU A 309 -10.07 -20.21 -19.12
C GLU A 309 -8.93 -21.11 -19.61
N ASP A 310 -9.19 -21.90 -20.66
CA ASP A 310 -8.21 -22.75 -21.38
C ASP A 310 -7.30 -23.57 -20.45
N ASP A 311 -7.93 -24.24 -19.47
CA ASP A 311 -7.29 -25.13 -18.50
C ASP A 311 -6.31 -24.49 -17.50
N VAL A 312 -6.16 -23.16 -17.48
CA VAL A 312 -5.36 -22.48 -16.45
C VAL A 312 -6.11 -22.51 -15.11
N LYS A 313 -5.53 -23.15 -14.10
CA LYS A 313 -6.13 -23.29 -12.77
C LYS A 313 -5.71 -22.15 -11.84
N LEU A 314 -6.60 -21.80 -10.92
CA LEU A 314 -6.27 -21.07 -9.70
C LEU A 314 -6.33 -22.03 -8.53
N ASP A 315 -5.23 -22.20 -7.82
CA ASP A 315 -5.12 -23.02 -6.62
C ASP A 315 -4.95 -22.11 -5.39
N ILE A 316 -5.82 -22.27 -4.39
CA ILE A 316 -5.75 -21.57 -3.11
C ILE A 316 -5.35 -22.57 -2.03
N PHE A 317 -4.13 -22.42 -1.53
CA PHE A 317 -3.59 -23.20 -0.43
C PHE A 317 -3.86 -22.49 0.90
N PHE A 318 -4.37 -23.24 1.87
CA PHE A 318 -4.59 -22.71 3.21
C PHE A 318 -3.43 -23.02 4.14
N PHE A 319 -2.98 -21.99 4.85
CA PHE A 319 -1.85 -22.04 5.77
C PHE A 319 -2.32 -22.00 7.21
N TYR A 320 -1.72 -22.86 8.03
CA TYR A 320 -2.03 -23.10 9.43
C TYR A 320 -0.83 -22.63 10.25
N GLU A 321 -1.09 -21.83 11.26
CA GLU A 321 -0.06 -21.37 12.19
C GLU A 321 0.00 -22.31 13.39
N GLU A 322 1.21 -22.75 13.70
CA GLU A 322 1.58 -23.39 14.97
C GLU A 322 2.52 -22.44 15.74
N ASP A 323 2.94 -22.83 16.94
CA ASP A 323 3.70 -21.95 17.84
C ASP A 323 5.04 -21.47 17.26
N ASP A 324 5.70 -22.30 16.44
CA ASP A 324 7.05 -22.06 15.92
C ASP A 324 7.16 -22.06 14.39
N HIS A 325 6.11 -22.48 13.67
CA HIS A 325 6.12 -22.56 12.21
C HIS A 325 4.74 -22.35 11.60
N ILE A 326 4.72 -22.19 10.28
CA ILE A 326 3.51 -22.13 9.46
C ILE A 326 3.63 -23.27 8.47
N TRP A 327 2.56 -24.04 8.29
CA TRP A 327 2.53 -25.14 7.33
C TRP A 327 1.29 -25.05 6.44
N ASN A 328 1.35 -25.66 5.26
CA ASN A 328 0.18 -25.92 4.45
C ASN A 328 0.05 -27.41 4.15
N GLY A 329 -1.20 -27.87 4.03
CA GLY A 329 -1.48 -29.24 3.68
C GLY A 329 -1.35 -29.48 2.17
N GLY A 330 -1.00 -30.71 1.79
CA GLY A 330 -1.17 -31.20 0.42
C GLY A 330 -1.87 -32.56 0.44
N THR A 331 -2.75 -32.79 -0.53
CA THR A 331 -3.47 -34.08 -0.66
C THR A 331 -3.19 -34.69 -2.03
N GLN A 332 -2.67 -35.92 -2.05
CA GLN A 332 -2.47 -36.63 -3.31
C GLN A 332 -3.83 -37.08 -3.88
N ALA A 333 -4.21 -36.53 -5.04
CA ALA A 333 -5.54 -36.69 -5.63
C ALA A 333 -6.01 -38.15 -5.80
N LYS A 334 -5.10 -39.10 -6.10
CA LYS A 334 -5.47 -40.51 -6.34
C LYS A 334 -5.59 -41.34 -5.06
N SER A 335 -4.73 -41.11 -4.07
CA SER A 335 -4.64 -41.95 -2.87
C SER A 335 -5.30 -41.32 -1.64
N GLY A 336 -5.57 -40.02 -1.68
CA GLY A 336 -6.00 -39.24 -0.51
C GLY A 336 -4.91 -39.05 0.54
N LYS A 337 -3.66 -39.48 0.28
CA LYS A 337 -2.55 -39.32 1.21
C LYS A 337 -2.28 -37.84 1.47
N LYS A 338 -2.19 -37.47 2.74
CA LYS A 338 -1.96 -36.09 3.20
C LYS A 338 -0.50 -35.86 3.56
N PHE A 339 -0.04 -34.64 3.31
CA PHE A 339 1.30 -34.15 3.60
C PHE A 339 1.20 -32.79 4.30
N LYS A 340 2.15 -32.51 5.20
CA LYS A 340 2.41 -31.16 5.72
C LYS A 340 3.71 -30.66 5.10
N TYR A 341 3.69 -29.43 4.60
CA TYR A 341 4.85 -28.74 4.03
C TYR A 341 5.26 -27.56 4.90
#